data_AF-A0A939YVQ2-F1
#
_entry.id   AF-A0A939YVQ2-F1
#
_cell.length_a   1.000
_cell.length_b   1.000
_cell.length_c   1.000
_cell.angle_alpha   90.00
_cell.angle_beta   90.00
_cell.angle_gamma   90.00
#
_symmetry.space_group_name_H-M   'P 1'
#
loop_
_entity.id
_entity.type
_entity.pdbx_description
1 polymer ?
#
loop_
_entity_poly.entity_id
_entity_poly.type
_entity_poly.pdbx_seq_one_letter_code
_entity_poly.pdbx_strand_id
1 'polypeptide(L)'
;SGEYIFCRGLFDMKTGDAAIMAVMELISKDIENFEGNLIFSGVCDEEGNSGGVLNCDPDYVRLAEERGYEYLAMLDADYITEEYEGDPNKYIYIGTVGKTMPTFYIVGKETHVGESFKGLDPNQIAAAITMRVNLNPEFADVADGEVALPPITLKQRDLKTEYSVQTAKAATIYFNYATHCSTPEVILEKMLKVAKECFEETMDVLNERYKKFCEMARRDYTPMPFVPRAMSFDQLMDAVRKEVPNLDELVKAKAEELMKTDMDSRDRSTAICAYVHDMWSDRDPVVIVYFSSPYYPHVFIEGSSQKDKNLIAAVQKAVAETKTDYQIGYKKFFPYISDLSYAAVPDETVVETFKSNMPGYGITYDLPFDTIKKLNLPVLDIGAFGKDAHRWTERIEKRFSFNVTPELIYRTLINLLEISK
;
A
#
# COMPACT_ATOMS: atom_id res chain seq x y z
N SER A 1 6.91 24.61 28.15
CA SER A 1 5.54 25.07 27.84
C SER A 1 4.51 24.31 28.64
N GLY A 2 4.65 22.99 28.85
CA GLY A 2 3.66 22.20 29.61
C GLY A 2 2.48 21.75 28.76
N GLU A 3 2.51 22.03 27.45
CA GLU A 3 1.43 21.76 26.49
C GLU A 3 1.40 20.31 25.99
N TYR A 4 2.48 19.55 26.17
CA TYR A 4 2.62 18.20 25.62
C TYR A 4 2.61 17.13 26.69
N ILE A 5 2.02 15.96 26.36
CA ILE A 5 2.11 14.74 27.15
C ILE A 5 2.89 13.71 26.35
N PHE A 6 3.93 13.14 26.95
CA PHE A 6 4.82 12.16 26.33
C PHE A 6 4.47 10.76 26.81
N CYS A 7 4.16 9.85 25.87
CA CYS A 7 3.93 8.44 26.14
C CYS A 7 3.78 7.69 24.81
N ARG A 8 4.37 6.49 24.70
CA ARG A 8 4.19 5.63 23.52
C ARG A 8 2.77 5.05 23.48
N GLY A 9 2.14 5.14 22.32
CA GLY A 9 0.79 4.68 22.06
C GLY A 9 -0.27 5.66 22.54
N LEU A 10 0.11 6.81 23.10
CA LEU A 10 -0.82 7.87 23.46
C LEU A 10 -1.23 8.65 22.22
N PHE A 11 -0.26 8.97 21.36
CA PHE A 11 -0.53 9.70 20.13
C PHE A 11 -1.20 8.80 19.11
N ASP A 12 -0.65 7.60 18.93
CA ASP A 12 -1.10 6.60 17.97
C ASP A 12 -1.56 5.31 18.68
N MET A 13 -2.86 5.08 18.86
CA MET A 13 -3.93 6.08 18.69
C MET A 13 -4.88 6.14 19.89
N LYS A 14 -4.40 5.75 21.09
CA LYS A 14 -5.25 5.64 22.30
C LYS A 14 -5.94 6.94 22.73
N THR A 15 -5.40 8.11 22.36
CA THR A 15 -6.10 9.38 22.60
C THR A 15 -7.31 9.54 21.70
N GLY A 16 -7.23 9.07 20.44
CA GLY A 16 -8.36 8.96 19.53
C GLY A 16 -9.44 8.03 20.07
N ASP A 17 -9.06 6.81 20.49
CA ASP A 17 -9.98 5.86 21.12
C ASP A 17 -10.71 6.48 22.31
N ALA A 18 -9.96 7.14 23.20
CA ALA A 18 -10.51 7.81 24.36
C ALA A 18 -11.46 8.97 23.99
N ALA A 19 -11.14 9.71 22.91
CA ALA A 19 -12.01 10.77 22.40
C ALA A 19 -13.34 10.19 21.89
N ILE A 20 -13.30 9.10 21.10
CA ILE A 20 -14.52 8.41 20.63
C ILE A 20 -15.35 7.92 21.81
N MET A 21 -14.72 7.23 22.78
CA MET A 21 -15.42 6.74 23.98
C MET A 21 -16.06 7.87 24.79
N ALA A 22 -15.39 9.01 24.94
CA ALA A 22 -15.93 10.18 25.63
C ALA A 22 -17.12 10.79 24.89
N VAL A 23 -17.08 10.86 23.56
CA VAL A 23 -18.21 11.30 22.72
C VAL A 23 -19.40 10.34 22.86
N MET A 24 -19.16 9.03 22.88
CA MET A 24 -20.22 8.05 23.11
C MET A 24 -20.84 8.19 24.52
N GLU A 25 -20.01 8.42 25.56
CA GLU A 25 -20.50 8.71 26.91
C GLU A 25 -21.38 9.97 26.92
N LEU A 26 -20.97 11.04 26.23
CA LEU A 26 -21.74 12.27 26.13
C LEU A 26 -23.11 12.03 25.47
N ILE A 27 -23.14 11.32 24.35
CA ILE A 27 -24.38 10.98 23.63
C ILE A 27 -25.31 10.12 24.50
N SER A 28 -24.75 9.18 25.28
CA SER A 28 -25.54 8.31 26.14
C SER A 28 -26.32 9.05 27.23
N LYS A 29 -25.92 10.28 27.59
CA LYS A 29 -26.61 11.14 28.57
C LYS A 29 -27.95 11.66 28.06
N ASP A 30 -28.19 11.64 26.75
CA ASP A 30 -29.43 12.09 26.11
C ASP A 30 -29.87 11.13 24.99
N ILE A 31 -29.83 9.83 25.29
CA ILE A 31 -30.12 8.78 24.29
C ILE A 31 -31.57 8.82 23.78
N GLU A 32 -32.52 9.34 24.57
CA GLU A 32 -33.93 9.45 24.19
C GLU A 32 -34.16 10.42 23.03
N ASN A 33 -33.29 11.44 22.90
CA ASN A 33 -33.36 12.44 21.82
C ASN A 33 -32.32 12.19 20.72
N PHE A 34 -31.53 11.11 20.82
CA PHE A 34 -30.53 10.76 19.82
C PHE A 34 -31.16 9.96 18.68
N GLU A 35 -31.19 10.54 17.48
CA GLU A 35 -31.71 9.89 16.28
C GLU A 35 -30.57 9.35 15.41
N GLY A 36 -30.25 8.07 15.57
CA GLY A 36 -29.22 7.38 14.79
C GLY A 36 -28.68 6.14 15.50
N ASN A 37 -27.68 5.50 14.89
CA ASN A 37 -26.93 4.41 15.51
C ASN A 37 -25.44 4.70 15.39
N LEU A 38 -24.68 4.41 16.44
CA LEU A 38 -23.22 4.43 16.43
C LEU A 38 -22.71 3.01 16.68
N ILE A 39 -21.76 2.57 15.84
CA ILE A 39 -21.07 1.29 15.99
C ILE A 39 -19.62 1.62 16.26
N PHE A 40 -19.09 1.11 17.38
CA PHE A 40 -17.69 1.24 17.73
C PHE A 40 -17.01 -0.12 17.59
N SER A 41 -15.86 -0.14 16.91
CA SER A 41 -15.02 -1.32 16.79
C SER A 41 -13.62 -0.97 17.31
N GLY A 42 -13.20 -1.64 18.38
CA GLY A 42 -11.83 -1.57 18.87
C GLY A 42 -11.02 -2.70 18.25
N VAL A 43 -10.15 -2.37 17.30
CA VAL A 43 -9.36 -3.34 16.54
C VAL A 43 -7.90 -3.36 17.00
N CYS A 44 -7.22 -4.46 16.72
CA CYS A 44 -5.79 -4.64 16.97
C CYS A 44 -5.09 -4.95 15.64
N ASP A 45 -3.76 -4.87 15.61
CA ASP A 45 -2.93 -5.29 14.46
C ASP A 45 -3.05 -4.41 13.20
N GLU A 46 -3.46 -3.14 13.33
CA GLU A 46 -3.39 -2.13 12.25
C GLU A 46 -1.94 -2.04 11.72
N GLU A 47 -0.99 -1.75 12.60
CA GLU A 47 0.45 -1.59 12.34
C GLU A 47 1.14 -2.81 11.69
N GLY A 48 0.50 -3.97 11.76
CA GLY A 48 1.00 -5.23 11.23
C GLY A 48 0.47 -5.51 9.83
N ASN A 49 -0.66 -6.22 9.77
CA ASN A 49 -1.31 -6.60 8.51
C ASN A 49 -2.80 -6.23 8.50
N SER A 50 -3.22 -5.29 9.36
CA SER A 50 -4.62 -4.89 9.55
C SER A 50 -5.55 -6.06 9.88
N GLY A 51 -5.04 -7.04 10.63
CA GLY A 51 -5.78 -8.26 10.96
C GLY A 51 -7.09 -7.96 11.71
N GLY A 52 -7.13 -6.92 12.53
CA GLY A 52 -8.31 -6.54 13.29
C GLY A 52 -9.49 -6.13 12.41
N VAL A 53 -9.35 -5.04 11.64
CA VAL A 53 -10.45 -4.54 10.78
C VAL A 53 -10.89 -5.57 9.75
N LEU A 54 -9.96 -6.32 9.15
CA LEU A 54 -10.27 -7.35 8.16
C LEU A 54 -11.14 -8.49 8.73
N ASN A 55 -11.00 -8.80 10.02
CA ASN A 55 -11.86 -9.75 10.71
C ASN A 55 -13.20 -9.12 11.14
N CYS A 56 -13.28 -7.79 11.27
CA CYS A 56 -14.52 -7.06 11.59
C CYS A 56 -15.40 -6.79 10.35
N ASP A 57 -14.83 -6.67 9.15
CA ASP A 57 -15.57 -6.36 7.92
C ASP A 57 -16.79 -7.29 7.68
N PRO A 58 -16.69 -8.63 7.85
CA PRO A 58 -17.84 -9.51 7.69
C PRO A 58 -18.96 -9.21 8.70
N ASP A 59 -18.62 -8.78 9.92
CA ASP A 59 -19.58 -8.43 10.95
C ASP A 59 -20.30 -7.11 10.63
N TYR A 60 -19.62 -6.14 10.02
CA TYR A 60 -20.27 -4.92 9.56
C TYR A 60 -21.35 -5.23 8.52
N VAL A 61 -21.03 -6.06 7.52
CA VAL A 61 -21.99 -6.50 6.49
C VAL A 61 -23.15 -7.28 7.13
N ARG A 62 -22.85 -8.22 8.02
CA ARG A 62 -23.87 -9.01 8.74
C ARG A 62 -24.81 -8.12 9.54
N LEU A 63 -24.30 -7.13 10.27
CA LEU A 63 -25.11 -6.19 11.05
C LEU A 63 -26.00 -5.32 10.16
N ALA A 64 -25.50 -4.88 9.00
CA ALA A 64 -26.30 -4.14 8.03
C ALA A 64 -27.48 -4.97 7.53
N GLU A 65 -27.25 -6.24 7.17
CA GLU A 65 -28.27 -7.16 6.69
C GLU A 65 -29.30 -7.53 7.80
N GLU A 66 -28.83 -7.88 9.01
CA GLU A 66 -29.70 -8.31 10.11
C GLU A 66 -30.54 -7.16 10.71
N ARG A 67 -30.00 -5.95 10.75
CA ARG A 67 -30.65 -4.79 11.39
C ARG A 67 -31.24 -3.80 10.40
N GLY A 68 -31.01 -4.00 9.10
CA GLY A 68 -31.41 -3.06 8.06
C GLY A 68 -30.68 -1.72 8.18
N TYR A 69 -29.43 -1.72 8.65
CA TYR A 69 -28.66 -0.49 8.79
C TYR A 69 -28.17 0.03 7.44
N GLU A 70 -28.31 1.32 7.24
CA GLU A 70 -27.62 2.06 6.19
C GLU A 70 -26.44 2.82 6.82
N TYR A 71 -25.23 2.33 6.64
CA TYR A 71 -24.03 3.02 7.12
C TYR A 71 -23.76 4.27 6.28
N LEU A 72 -23.51 5.38 6.97
CA LEU A 72 -23.32 6.69 6.35
C LEU A 72 -21.85 6.97 6.02
N ALA A 73 -20.94 6.64 6.94
CA ALA A 73 -19.49 6.81 6.81
C ALA A 73 -18.76 5.91 7.82
N MET A 74 -17.46 5.72 7.62
CA MET A 74 -16.54 5.16 8.61
C MET A 74 -15.63 6.29 9.13
N LEU A 75 -15.51 6.40 10.46
CA LEU A 75 -14.67 7.39 11.12
C LEU A 75 -13.54 6.67 11.84
N ASP A 76 -12.32 7.12 11.57
CA ASP A 76 -11.14 6.81 12.35
C ASP A 76 -10.72 8.06 13.14
N ALA A 77 -10.10 7.85 14.29
CA ALA A 77 -9.56 8.92 15.14
C ALA A 77 -8.05 8.76 15.29
N ASP A 78 -7.39 8.36 14.21
CA ASP A 78 -5.97 8.15 14.14
C ASP A 78 -5.23 9.49 14.30
N TYR A 79 -3.92 9.49 14.43
CA TYR A 79 -3.19 10.68 14.80
C TYR A 79 -3.03 11.68 13.64
N ILE A 80 -3.04 12.98 13.95
CA ILE A 80 -2.69 14.04 12.99
C ILE A 80 -1.44 14.81 13.43
N THR A 81 -0.62 15.19 12.46
CA THR A 81 0.62 15.96 12.69
C THR A 81 0.76 17.08 11.65
N GLU A 82 1.79 17.91 11.80
CA GLU A 82 2.18 18.91 10.81
C GLU A 82 2.52 18.25 9.46
N GLU A 83 1.98 18.79 8.35
CA GLU A 83 2.25 18.27 6.99
C GLU A 83 3.72 18.47 6.60
N TYR A 84 4.29 19.59 7.05
CA TYR A 84 5.70 19.91 6.93
C TYR A 84 6.17 20.63 8.20
N GLU A 85 7.48 20.68 8.40
CA GLU A 85 8.07 21.29 9.59
C GLU A 85 7.60 22.76 9.74
N GLY A 86 6.90 23.05 10.84
CA GLY A 86 6.41 24.39 11.13
C GLY A 86 5.03 24.73 10.55
N ASP A 87 4.31 23.77 9.95
CA ASP A 87 2.93 23.98 9.51
C ASP A 87 2.00 24.30 10.71
N PRO A 88 1.36 25.48 10.75
CA PRO A 88 0.46 25.82 11.83
C PRO A 88 -0.89 25.09 11.76
N ASN A 89 -1.26 24.55 10.60
CA ASN A 89 -2.58 23.99 10.34
C ASN A 89 -2.81 22.65 11.06
N LYS A 90 -4.09 22.30 11.19
CA LYS A 90 -4.57 21.03 11.73
C LYS A 90 -5.53 20.45 10.70
N TYR A 91 -5.21 19.32 10.12
CA TYR A 91 -6.00 18.78 9.01
C TYR A 91 -6.97 17.71 9.50
N ILE A 92 -8.17 17.76 8.94
CA ILE A 92 -9.11 16.65 8.92
C ILE A 92 -8.97 15.98 7.55
N TYR A 93 -8.96 14.66 7.52
CA TYR A 93 -8.81 13.91 6.27
C TYR A 93 -10.14 13.28 5.87
N ILE A 94 -10.51 13.42 4.60
CA ILE A 94 -11.75 12.88 4.03
C ILE A 94 -11.42 11.87 2.93
N GLY A 95 -10.73 10.81 3.33
CA GLY A 95 -10.14 9.81 2.47
C GLY A 95 -8.80 9.33 3.03
N THR A 96 -8.24 8.30 2.42
CA THR A 96 -6.96 7.72 2.85
C THR A 96 -6.08 7.34 1.67
N VAL A 97 -4.77 7.50 1.86
CA VAL A 97 -3.77 7.05 0.89
C VAL A 97 -3.82 5.53 0.77
N GLY A 98 -3.73 5.03 -0.46
CA GLY A 98 -3.54 3.61 -0.71
C GLY A 98 -2.07 3.25 -0.77
N LYS A 99 -1.79 1.95 -0.69
CA LYS A 99 -0.44 1.40 -0.77
C LYS A 99 -0.45 0.10 -1.54
N THR A 100 0.39 0.01 -2.56
CA THR A 100 0.75 -1.25 -3.23
C THR A 100 2.24 -1.51 -3.09
N MET A 101 2.66 -2.75 -3.33
CA MET A 101 4.07 -3.10 -3.42
C MET A 101 4.39 -3.80 -4.73
N PRO A 102 4.71 -3.04 -5.79
CA PRO A 102 5.26 -3.60 -7.00
C PRO A 102 6.65 -4.19 -6.72
N THR A 103 6.83 -5.42 -7.17
CA THR A 103 8.00 -6.25 -6.96
C THR A 103 8.52 -6.73 -8.31
N PHE A 104 9.84 -6.75 -8.45
CA PHE A 104 10.55 -7.19 -9.65
C PHE A 104 11.38 -8.42 -9.29
N TYR A 105 11.07 -9.56 -9.90
CA TYR A 105 11.93 -10.73 -9.92
C TYR A 105 12.75 -10.72 -11.21
N ILE A 106 14.05 -10.54 -11.07
CA ILE A 106 14.97 -10.25 -12.18
C ILE A 106 15.81 -11.49 -12.42
N VAL A 107 15.62 -12.13 -13.57
CA VAL A 107 16.36 -13.30 -14.01
C VAL A 107 17.53 -12.85 -14.88
N GLY A 108 18.74 -13.18 -14.47
CA GLY A 108 19.96 -12.93 -15.22
C GLY A 108 20.42 -14.15 -16.01
N LYS A 109 21.73 -14.20 -16.29
CA LYS A 109 22.40 -15.37 -16.85
C LYS A 109 23.65 -15.66 -16.04
N GLU A 110 23.70 -16.80 -15.36
CA GLU A 110 24.87 -17.17 -14.58
C GLU A 110 26.11 -17.36 -15.46
N THR A 111 27.27 -16.99 -14.93
CA THR A 111 28.57 -17.29 -15.52
C THR A 111 29.61 -17.44 -14.42
N HIS A 112 30.76 -18.02 -14.76
CA HIS A 112 31.93 -17.97 -13.89
C HIS A 112 32.46 -16.52 -13.85
N VAL A 113 32.91 -16.03 -12.69
CA VAL A 113 33.41 -14.64 -12.54
C VAL A 113 34.58 -14.30 -13.46
N GLY A 114 35.40 -15.29 -13.82
CA GLY A 114 36.47 -15.15 -14.82
C GLY A 114 35.99 -15.02 -16.27
N GLU A 115 34.70 -15.23 -16.51
CA GLU A 115 34.02 -15.11 -17.81
C GLU A 115 32.79 -14.18 -17.69
N SER A 116 32.92 -13.10 -16.92
CA SER A 116 31.82 -12.20 -16.53
C SER A 116 30.98 -11.68 -17.70
N PHE A 117 31.58 -11.43 -18.87
CA PHE A 117 30.86 -10.98 -20.08
C PHE A 117 30.07 -12.08 -20.81
N LYS A 118 30.15 -13.35 -20.40
CA LYS A 118 29.29 -14.43 -20.93
C LYS A 118 27.93 -14.53 -20.24
N GLY A 119 27.77 -13.87 -19.10
CA GLY A 119 26.53 -13.84 -18.33
C GLY A 119 25.90 -12.46 -18.31
N LEU A 120 24.83 -12.35 -17.54
CA LEU A 120 24.13 -11.09 -17.26
C LEU A 120 23.83 -11.05 -15.78
N ASP A 121 24.45 -10.11 -15.07
CA ASP A 121 24.29 -9.97 -13.63
C ASP A 121 22.93 -9.29 -13.32
N PRO A 122 21.98 -9.98 -12.67
CA PRO A 122 20.68 -9.40 -12.34
C PRO A 122 20.80 -8.22 -11.38
N ASN A 123 21.89 -8.11 -10.62
CA ASN A 123 22.13 -6.98 -9.72
C ASN A 123 22.26 -5.64 -10.47
N GLN A 124 22.79 -5.66 -11.69
CA GLN A 124 22.95 -4.42 -12.46
C GLN A 124 21.61 -3.90 -12.96
N ILE A 125 20.71 -4.79 -13.38
CA ILE A 125 19.33 -4.43 -13.75
C ILE A 125 18.56 -3.95 -12.50
N ALA A 126 18.72 -4.63 -11.37
CA ALA A 126 18.10 -4.20 -10.11
C ALA A 126 18.54 -2.78 -9.70
N ALA A 127 19.83 -2.46 -9.85
CA ALA A 127 20.35 -1.12 -9.60
C ALA A 127 19.77 -0.07 -10.55
N ALA A 128 19.62 -0.39 -11.84
CA ALA A 128 18.99 0.52 -12.81
C ALA A 128 17.52 0.82 -12.45
N ILE A 129 16.74 -0.22 -12.11
CA ILE A 129 15.35 -0.07 -11.66
C ILE A 129 15.28 0.80 -10.39
N THR A 130 16.17 0.54 -9.42
CA THR A 130 16.25 1.33 -8.18
C THR A 130 16.51 2.80 -8.48
N MET A 131 17.50 3.10 -9.31
CA MET A 131 17.83 4.48 -9.69
C MET A 131 16.68 5.17 -10.42
N ARG A 132 15.90 4.42 -11.20
CA ARG A 132 14.78 4.97 -11.98
C ARG A 132 13.57 5.29 -11.13
N VAL A 133 13.21 4.42 -10.19
CA VAL A 133 11.93 4.47 -9.44
C VAL A 133 12.07 5.16 -8.09
N ASN A 134 13.17 4.93 -7.37
CA ASN A 134 13.29 5.32 -5.97
C ASN A 134 13.20 6.85 -5.79
N LEU A 135 12.23 7.30 -4.99
CA LEU A 135 11.94 8.70 -4.68
C LEU A 135 11.73 9.58 -5.92
N ASN A 136 11.30 9.00 -7.05
CA ASN A 136 11.07 9.72 -8.28
C ASN A 136 9.61 10.23 -8.37
N PRO A 137 9.37 11.55 -8.38
CA PRO A 137 8.03 12.14 -8.43
C PRO A 137 7.23 11.85 -9.69
N GLU A 138 7.87 11.37 -10.77
CA GLU A 138 7.15 10.93 -11.98
C GLU A 138 6.14 9.82 -11.69
N PHE A 139 6.39 9.03 -10.65
CA PHE A 139 5.52 7.94 -10.22
C PHE A 139 4.54 8.35 -9.11
N ALA A 140 4.57 9.60 -8.66
CA ALA A 140 3.61 10.08 -7.67
C ALA A 140 2.24 10.33 -8.33
N ASP A 141 1.18 9.88 -7.66
CA ASP A 141 -0.17 10.26 -8.05
C ASP A 141 -0.44 11.72 -7.71
N VAL A 142 -1.30 12.35 -8.52
CA VAL A 142 -1.86 13.67 -8.25
C VAL A 142 -3.37 13.57 -8.35
N ALA A 143 -4.08 13.91 -7.28
CA ALA A 143 -5.53 13.93 -7.22
C ALA A 143 -5.98 15.18 -6.45
N ASP A 144 -6.89 15.97 -7.03
CA ASP A 144 -7.38 17.24 -6.46
C ASP A 144 -6.26 18.22 -6.00
N GLY A 145 -5.10 18.18 -6.67
CA GLY A 145 -3.94 19.02 -6.32
C GLY A 145 -3.09 18.50 -5.17
N GLU A 146 -3.47 17.39 -4.53
CA GLU A 146 -2.65 16.67 -3.55
C GLU A 146 -1.76 15.63 -4.25
N VAL A 147 -0.51 15.54 -3.81
CA VAL A 147 0.52 14.70 -4.42
C VAL A 147 0.89 13.58 -3.45
N ALA A 148 0.80 12.33 -3.91
CA ALA A 148 1.22 11.18 -3.11
C ALA A 148 2.75 11.17 -2.93
N LEU A 149 3.24 10.53 -1.86
CA LEU A 149 4.68 10.32 -1.72
C LEU A 149 5.20 9.43 -2.87
N PRO A 150 6.35 9.78 -3.47
CA PRO A 150 6.92 8.96 -4.53
C PRO A 150 7.32 7.58 -4.00
N PRO A 151 7.38 6.55 -4.86
CA PRO A 151 7.73 5.20 -4.44
C PRO A 151 9.11 5.14 -3.79
N ILE A 152 9.26 4.34 -2.74
CA ILE A 152 10.54 4.17 -2.04
C ILE A 152 10.91 2.70 -1.94
N THR A 153 12.18 2.39 -2.19
CA THR A 153 12.71 1.03 -2.11
C THR A 153 12.67 0.55 -0.68
N LEU A 154 12.01 -0.59 -0.45
CA LEU A 154 11.97 -1.22 0.88
C LEU A 154 13.01 -2.34 1.00
N LYS A 155 13.28 -3.06 -0.09
CA LYS A 155 14.27 -4.14 -0.11
C LYS A 155 14.81 -4.35 -1.52
N GLN A 156 16.11 -4.61 -1.60
CA GLN A 156 16.81 -5.04 -2.80
C GLN A 156 17.86 -6.06 -2.38
N ARG A 157 17.90 -7.22 -3.06
CA ARG A 157 18.93 -8.26 -2.83
C ARG A 157 19.02 -9.22 -4.00
N ASP A 158 20.19 -9.84 -4.17
CA ASP A 158 20.29 -11.06 -4.96
C ASP A 158 19.74 -12.28 -4.20
N LEU A 159 19.49 -13.36 -4.94
CA LEU A 159 18.97 -14.62 -4.42
C LEU A 159 20.05 -15.69 -4.26
N LYS A 160 21.33 -15.33 -4.29
CA LYS A 160 22.42 -16.25 -3.99
C LYS A 160 22.44 -16.52 -2.48
N THR A 161 22.46 -17.80 -2.10
CA THR A 161 22.40 -18.21 -0.68
C THR A 161 23.77 -18.37 -0.04
N GLU A 162 24.80 -18.66 -0.84
CA GLU A 162 26.15 -18.95 -0.38
C GLU A 162 27.20 -18.35 -1.32
N TYR A 163 28.43 -18.20 -0.83
CA TYR A 163 29.54 -17.73 -1.67
C TYR A 163 29.95 -18.79 -2.70
N SER A 164 30.08 -18.37 -3.96
CA SER A 164 30.77 -19.14 -5.00
C SER A 164 31.26 -18.21 -6.12
N VAL A 165 32.18 -18.70 -6.96
CA VAL A 165 32.73 -17.99 -8.15
C VAL A 165 31.75 -17.89 -9.33
N GLN A 166 30.45 -18.13 -9.08
CA GLN A 166 29.37 -17.99 -10.04
C GLN A 166 28.64 -16.67 -9.80
N THR A 167 28.20 -15.96 -10.84
CA THR A 167 27.33 -14.79 -10.66
C THR A 167 25.95 -15.18 -10.11
N ALA A 168 25.19 -14.22 -9.58
CA ALA A 168 23.83 -14.47 -9.15
C ALA A 168 22.93 -14.86 -10.34
N LYS A 169 21.99 -15.78 -10.11
CA LYS A 169 20.99 -16.19 -11.12
C LYS A 169 19.82 -15.23 -11.19
N ALA A 170 19.40 -14.73 -10.03
CA ALA A 170 18.28 -13.81 -9.93
C ALA A 170 18.47 -12.82 -8.78
N ALA A 171 17.75 -11.70 -8.87
CA ALA A 171 17.63 -10.70 -7.84
C ALA A 171 16.15 -10.30 -7.64
N THR A 172 15.84 -9.74 -6.48
CA THR A 172 14.52 -9.21 -6.16
C THR A 172 14.61 -7.79 -5.61
N ILE A 173 13.64 -6.96 -5.97
CA ILE A 173 13.45 -5.62 -5.43
C ILE A 173 11.97 -5.29 -5.35
N TYR A 174 11.55 -4.61 -4.28
CA TYR A 174 10.19 -4.06 -4.18
C TYR A 174 10.15 -2.69 -3.52
N PHE A 175 9.09 -1.96 -3.86
CA PHE A 175 8.87 -0.57 -3.45
C PHE A 175 7.61 -0.46 -2.60
N ASN A 176 7.58 0.48 -1.67
CA ASN A 176 6.33 1.03 -1.15
C ASN A 176 5.83 2.05 -2.19
N TYR A 177 4.66 1.82 -2.77
CA TYR A 177 4.07 2.69 -3.78
C TYR A 177 2.75 3.25 -3.25
N ALA A 178 2.75 4.54 -2.90
CA ALA A 178 1.55 5.23 -2.41
C ALA A 178 0.64 5.62 -3.59
N THR A 179 -0.67 5.50 -3.40
CA THR A 179 -1.67 5.77 -4.44
C THR A 179 -2.73 6.73 -3.94
N HIS A 180 -3.10 7.71 -4.74
CA HIS A 180 -4.29 8.54 -4.55
C HIS A 180 -5.40 8.18 -5.56
N CYS A 181 -5.01 7.69 -6.74
CA CYS A 181 -5.94 7.38 -7.83
C CYS A 181 -5.47 6.26 -8.77
N SER A 182 -4.16 5.93 -8.80
CA SER A 182 -3.65 4.85 -9.65
C SER A 182 -4.16 3.50 -9.18
N THR A 183 -4.72 2.73 -10.13
CA THR A 183 -5.11 1.35 -9.93
C THR A 183 -3.90 0.41 -10.03
N PRO A 184 -3.95 -0.80 -9.43
CA PRO A 184 -3.02 -1.89 -9.73
C PRO A 184 -2.68 -2.09 -11.20
N GLU A 185 -3.65 -1.95 -12.12
CA GLU A 185 -3.41 -2.07 -13.56
C GLU A 185 -2.46 -0.98 -14.08
N VAL A 186 -2.76 0.29 -13.77
CA VAL A 186 -1.92 1.43 -14.16
C VAL A 186 -0.51 1.32 -13.57
N ILE A 187 -0.39 0.87 -12.32
CA ILE A 187 0.91 0.68 -11.67
C ILE A 187 1.68 -0.45 -12.35
N LEU A 188 1.04 -1.58 -12.61
CA LEU A 188 1.67 -2.72 -13.29
C LEU A 188 2.19 -2.32 -14.66
N GLU A 189 1.40 -1.61 -15.47
CA GLU A 189 1.82 -1.11 -16.79
C GLU A 189 3.04 -0.18 -16.70
N LYS A 190 3.03 0.78 -15.77
CA LYS A 190 4.17 1.68 -15.51
C LYS A 190 5.42 0.88 -15.13
N MET A 191 5.28 -0.10 -14.24
CA MET A 191 6.41 -0.89 -13.74
C MET A 191 6.96 -1.86 -14.79
N LEU A 192 6.11 -2.44 -15.64
CA LEU A 192 6.53 -3.25 -16.79
C LEU A 192 7.33 -2.42 -17.80
N LYS A 193 6.86 -1.20 -18.09
CA LYS A 193 7.57 -0.27 -18.97
C LYS A 193 8.95 0.09 -18.40
N VAL A 194 9.01 0.47 -17.12
CA VAL A 194 10.26 0.77 -16.41
C VAL A 194 11.22 -0.42 -16.42
N ALA A 195 10.73 -1.62 -16.13
CA ALA A 195 11.53 -2.84 -16.14
C ALA A 195 12.20 -3.06 -17.51
N LYS A 196 11.43 -2.88 -18.59
CA LYS A 196 11.93 -3.02 -19.95
C LYS A 196 12.96 -1.95 -20.29
N GLU A 197 12.64 -0.68 -20.05
CA GLU A 197 13.55 0.46 -20.31
C GLU A 197 14.88 0.31 -19.55
N CYS A 198 14.82 0.00 -18.25
CA CYS A 198 16.02 -0.20 -17.42
C CYS A 198 16.86 -1.40 -17.91
N PHE A 199 16.22 -2.44 -18.42
CA PHE A 199 16.93 -3.59 -18.98
C PHE A 199 17.58 -3.21 -20.32
N GLU A 200 16.90 -2.48 -21.21
CA GLU A 200 17.47 -1.95 -22.46
C GLU A 200 18.70 -1.07 -22.18
N GLU A 201 18.57 -0.09 -21.29
CA GLU A 201 19.69 0.80 -20.89
C GLU A 201 20.86 0.01 -20.28
N THR A 202 20.56 -1.01 -19.47
CA THR A 202 21.59 -1.88 -18.88
C THR A 202 22.35 -2.63 -19.98
N MET A 203 21.65 -3.13 -21.01
CA MET A 203 22.28 -3.82 -22.13
C MET A 203 23.15 -2.89 -22.98
N ASP A 204 22.74 -1.65 -23.19
CA ASP A 204 23.55 -0.65 -23.90
C ASP A 204 24.86 -0.37 -23.15
N VAL A 205 24.76 -0.10 -21.84
CA VAL A 205 25.92 0.14 -20.97
C VAL A 205 26.85 -1.08 -20.93
N LEU A 206 26.30 -2.29 -20.85
CA LEU A 206 27.08 -3.52 -20.83
C LEU A 206 27.80 -3.77 -22.15
N ASN A 207 27.14 -3.52 -23.28
CA ASN A 207 27.74 -3.66 -24.61
C ASN A 207 28.86 -2.63 -24.83
N GLU A 208 28.68 -1.38 -24.39
CA GLU A 208 29.72 -0.36 -24.44
C GLU A 208 30.96 -0.77 -23.62
N ARG A 209 30.72 -1.21 -22.37
CA ARG A 209 31.79 -1.71 -21.48
C ARG A 209 32.50 -2.93 -22.07
N TYR A 210 31.75 -3.86 -22.64
CA TYR A 210 32.31 -5.07 -23.23
C TYR A 210 33.17 -4.74 -24.46
N LYS A 211 32.69 -3.84 -25.33
CA LYS A 211 33.46 -3.34 -26.47
C LYS A 211 34.79 -2.72 -26.03
N LYS A 212 34.76 -1.82 -25.05
CA LYS A 212 35.97 -1.20 -24.48
C LYS A 212 36.93 -2.24 -23.88
N PHE A 213 36.40 -3.24 -23.18
CA PHE A 213 37.21 -4.33 -22.65
C PHE A 213 37.86 -5.16 -23.76
N CYS A 214 37.14 -5.50 -24.83
CA CYS A 214 37.68 -6.21 -25.99
C CYS A 214 38.80 -5.41 -26.67
N GLU A 215 38.66 -4.10 -26.82
CA GLU A 215 39.70 -3.21 -27.35
C GLU A 215 40.97 -3.27 -26.48
N MET A 216 40.84 -3.17 -25.15
CA MET A 216 41.96 -3.26 -24.21
C MET A 216 42.63 -4.64 -24.24
N ALA A 217 41.82 -5.71 -24.34
CA ALA A 217 42.29 -7.08 -24.36
C ALA A 217 42.76 -7.56 -25.74
N ARG A 218 42.63 -6.72 -26.79
CA ARG A 218 42.91 -7.03 -28.21
C ARG A 218 42.14 -8.27 -28.69
N ARG A 219 40.84 -8.29 -28.42
CA ARG A 219 39.90 -9.34 -28.83
C ARG A 219 38.84 -8.75 -29.76
N ASP A 220 38.25 -9.61 -30.59
CA ASP A 220 37.09 -9.22 -31.38
C ASP A 220 35.88 -8.98 -30.47
N TYR A 221 35.11 -7.95 -30.81
CA TYR A 221 33.87 -7.63 -30.11
C TYR A 221 32.68 -8.25 -30.84
N THR A 222 31.81 -8.89 -30.07
CA THR A 222 30.48 -9.32 -30.50
C THR A 222 29.45 -8.81 -29.48
N PRO A 223 28.33 -8.23 -29.92
CA PRO A 223 27.27 -7.83 -29.00
C PRO A 223 26.78 -8.99 -28.13
N MET A 224 26.43 -8.68 -26.88
CA MET A 224 25.84 -9.66 -25.98
C MET A 224 24.48 -10.13 -26.53
N PRO A 225 24.16 -11.44 -26.46
CA PRO A 225 23.01 -12.01 -27.16
C PRO A 225 21.67 -11.83 -26.44
N PHE A 226 21.66 -11.21 -25.25
CA PHE A 226 20.47 -11.11 -24.41
C PHE A 226 19.51 -10.04 -24.93
N VAL A 227 18.23 -10.42 -25.07
CA VAL A 227 17.18 -9.51 -25.53
C VAL A 227 16.44 -8.94 -24.31
N PRO A 228 16.41 -7.61 -24.12
CA PRO A 228 15.64 -6.98 -23.06
C PRO A 228 14.16 -7.32 -23.12
N ARG A 229 13.61 -7.82 -22.02
CA ARG A 229 12.19 -8.13 -21.89
C ARG A 229 11.70 -8.06 -20.45
N ALA A 230 10.45 -7.65 -20.30
CA ALA A 230 9.73 -7.66 -19.05
C ALA A 230 8.33 -8.26 -19.28
N MET A 231 7.79 -8.92 -18.25
CA MET A 231 6.45 -9.49 -18.29
C MET A 231 5.82 -9.50 -16.90
N SER A 232 4.50 -9.59 -16.83
CA SER A 232 3.80 -9.70 -15.55
C SER A 232 3.81 -11.14 -15.03
N PHE A 233 3.50 -11.34 -13.75
CA PHE A 233 3.35 -12.69 -13.21
C PHE A 233 2.19 -13.45 -13.86
N ASP A 234 1.09 -12.78 -14.19
CA ASP A 234 -0.01 -13.40 -14.94
C ASP A 234 0.44 -13.89 -16.33
N GLN A 235 1.23 -13.07 -17.04
CA GLN A 235 1.83 -13.47 -18.32
C GLN A 235 2.81 -14.65 -18.18
N LEU A 236 3.56 -14.72 -17.07
CA LEU A 236 4.42 -15.87 -16.75
C LEU A 236 3.57 -17.13 -16.52
N MET A 237 2.51 -17.04 -15.73
CA MET A 237 1.58 -18.14 -15.50
C MET A 237 1.02 -18.67 -16.83
N ASP A 238 0.58 -17.78 -17.71
CA ASP A 238 0.09 -18.14 -19.05
C ASP A 238 1.15 -18.79 -19.95
N ALA A 239 2.40 -18.33 -19.88
CA ALA A 239 3.49 -18.92 -20.64
C ALA A 239 3.80 -20.34 -20.16
N VAL A 240 3.91 -20.54 -18.85
CA VAL A 240 4.27 -21.84 -18.25
C VAL A 240 3.10 -22.83 -18.33
N ARG A 241 1.85 -22.38 -18.21
CA ARG A 241 0.66 -23.24 -18.32
C ARG A 241 0.56 -23.95 -19.67
N LYS A 242 1.13 -23.37 -20.73
CA LYS A 242 1.21 -24.00 -22.07
C LYS A 242 2.15 -25.21 -22.11
N GLU A 243 3.12 -25.28 -21.20
CA GLU A 243 4.12 -26.35 -21.11
C GLU A 243 3.83 -27.32 -19.96
N VAL A 244 3.19 -26.82 -18.89
CA VAL A 244 2.87 -27.54 -17.65
C VAL A 244 1.36 -27.41 -17.38
N PRO A 245 0.53 -28.35 -17.88
CA PRO A 245 -0.93 -28.25 -17.78
C PRO A 245 -1.49 -28.23 -16.34
N ASN A 246 -0.77 -28.80 -15.38
CA ASN A 246 -1.15 -28.85 -13.96
C ASN A 246 -0.48 -27.75 -13.11
N LEU A 247 -0.04 -26.65 -13.74
CA LEU A 247 0.69 -25.57 -13.07
C LEU A 247 -0.06 -24.99 -11.86
N ASP A 248 -1.35 -24.70 -11.99
CA ASP A 248 -2.13 -24.02 -10.94
C ASP A 248 -2.19 -24.88 -9.65
N GLU A 249 -2.26 -26.20 -9.78
CA GLU A 249 -2.24 -27.16 -8.66
C GLU A 249 -0.85 -27.22 -7.99
N LEU A 250 0.22 -27.16 -8.78
CA LEU A 250 1.59 -27.11 -8.27
C LEU A 250 1.89 -25.81 -7.53
N VAL A 251 1.43 -24.67 -8.08
CA VAL A 251 1.57 -23.35 -7.45
C VAL A 251 0.80 -23.31 -6.14
N LYS A 252 -0.42 -23.83 -6.11
CA LYS A 252 -1.21 -23.98 -4.89
C LYS A 252 -0.49 -24.82 -3.84
N ALA A 253 -0.01 -26.00 -4.21
CA ALA A 253 0.73 -26.87 -3.30
C ALA A 253 2.00 -26.18 -2.76
N LYS A 254 2.71 -25.42 -3.61
CA LYS A 254 3.89 -24.66 -3.19
C LYS A 254 3.53 -23.54 -2.21
N ALA A 255 2.45 -22.82 -2.45
CA ALA A 255 1.96 -21.79 -1.54
C ALA A 255 1.60 -22.40 -0.17
N GLU A 256 0.88 -23.52 -0.14
CA GLU A 256 0.52 -24.25 1.09
C GLU A 256 1.75 -24.80 1.83
N GLU A 257 2.78 -25.23 1.11
CA GLU A 257 4.08 -25.64 1.68
C GLU A 257 4.76 -24.44 2.37
N LEU A 258 4.86 -23.30 1.68
CA LEU A 258 5.54 -22.10 2.18
C LEU A 258 4.82 -21.49 3.40
N MET A 259 3.50 -21.64 3.51
CA MET A 259 2.73 -21.23 4.69
C MET A 259 3.14 -21.96 5.96
N LYS A 260 3.75 -23.15 5.86
CA LYS A 260 4.24 -23.94 7.00
C LYS A 260 5.64 -23.49 7.46
N THR A 261 6.25 -22.54 6.78
CA THR A 261 7.58 -22.02 7.07
C THR A 261 7.51 -20.65 7.74
N ASP A 262 8.48 -20.35 8.60
CA ASP A 262 8.68 -19.01 9.17
C ASP A 262 9.40 -18.12 8.13
N MET A 263 8.63 -17.71 7.12
CA MET A 263 9.10 -16.92 5.99
C MET A 263 8.23 -15.68 5.85
N ASP A 264 8.87 -14.54 5.63
CA ASP A 264 8.21 -13.27 5.33
C ASP A 264 7.28 -13.41 4.11
N SER A 265 6.13 -12.73 4.14
CA SER A 265 5.11 -12.87 3.09
C SER A 265 5.62 -12.44 1.70
N ARG A 266 6.47 -11.41 1.61
CA ARG A 266 7.08 -10.96 0.34
C ARG A 266 8.06 -12.00 -0.19
N ASP A 267 8.81 -12.63 0.71
CA ASP A 267 9.73 -13.70 0.34
C ASP A 267 8.97 -14.96 -0.14
N ARG A 268 7.78 -15.25 0.44
CA ARG A 268 6.89 -16.32 -0.09
C ARG A 268 6.43 -16.01 -1.51
N SER A 269 5.95 -14.80 -1.79
CA SER A 269 5.56 -14.41 -3.16
C SER A 269 6.73 -14.50 -4.13
N THR A 270 7.93 -14.08 -3.71
CA THR A 270 9.17 -14.23 -4.50
C THR A 270 9.50 -15.69 -4.78
N ALA A 271 9.37 -16.57 -3.78
CA ALA A 271 9.62 -18.00 -3.93
C ALA A 271 8.60 -18.68 -4.87
N ILE A 272 7.33 -18.25 -4.84
CA ILE A 272 6.30 -18.74 -5.76
C ILE A 272 6.60 -18.28 -7.20
N CYS A 273 6.95 -17.00 -7.39
CA CYS A 273 7.35 -16.48 -8.70
C CYS A 273 8.56 -17.23 -9.26
N ALA A 274 9.59 -17.45 -8.43
CA ALA A 274 10.77 -18.24 -8.80
C ALA A 274 10.40 -19.68 -9.14
N TYR A 275 9.51 -20.32 -8.38
CA TYR A 275 9.06 -21.69 -8.62
C TYR A 275 8.34 -21.83 -9.97
N VAL A 276 7.49 -20.88 -10.33
CA VAL A 276 6.81 -20.86 -11.64
C VAL A 276 7.82 -20.67 -12.77
N HIS A 277 8.72 -19.69 -12.63
CA HIS A 277 9.78 -19.46 -13.60
C HIS A 277 10.69 -20.71 -13.75
N ASP A 278 11.00 -21.42 -12.67
CA ASP A 278 11.78 -22.66 -12.68
C ASP A 278 11.11 -23.80 -13.45
N MET A 279 9.81 -23.72 -13.76
CA MET A 279 9.12 -24.68 -14.63
C MET A 279 9.08 -24.24 -16.10
N TRP A 280 9.47 -23.01 -16.41
CA TRP A 280 9.48 -22.50 -17.77
C TRP A 280 10.67 -23.04 -18.57
N SER A 281 10.45 -23.51 -19.81
CA SER A 281 11.54 -23.95 -20.68
C SER A 281 12.46 -22.82 -21.13
N ASP A 282 11.94 -21.59 -21.21
CA ASP A 282 12.69 -20.39 -21.57
C ASP A 282 13.55 -19.93 -20.38
N ARG A 283 14.87 -19.95 -20.58
CA ARG A 283 15.90 -19.57 -19.58
C ARG A 283 16.66 -18.32 -19.97
N ASP A 284 16.13 -17.55 -20.92
CA ASP A 284 16.74 -16.28 -21.27
C ASP A 284 16.37 -15.22 -20.22
N PRO A 285 17.24 -14.24 -19.99
CA PRO A 285 16.99 -13.20 -19.00
C PRO A 285 15.63 -12.50 -19.18
N VAL A 286 14.97 -12.20 -18.06
CA VAL A 286 13.64 -11.58 -18.03
C VAL A 286 13.43 -10.86 -16.71
N VAL A 287 12.68 -9.76 -16.72
CA VAL A 287 12.18 -9.12 -15.51
C VAL A 287 10.69 -9.44 -15.35
N ILE A 288 10.33 -10.14 -14.28
CA ILE A 288 8.94 -10.47 -13.95
C ILE A 288 8.44 -9.46 -12.92
N VAL A 289 7.33 -8.78 -13.23
CA VAL A 289 6.72 -7.75 -12.37
C VAL A 289 5.42 -8.28 -11.76
N TYR A 290 5.25 -8.07 -10.46
CA TYR A 290 4.10 -8.56 -9.69
C TYR A 290 3.87 -7.74 -8.44
N PHE A 291 2.79 -8.02 -7.70
CA PHE A 291 2.47 -7.38 -6.42
C PHE A 291 2.77 -8.29 -5.22
N SER A 292 3.24 -7.71 -4.13
CA SER A 292 3.44 -8.40 -2.84
C SER A 292 2.56 -7.77 -1.74
N SER A 293 2.24 -8.54 -0.68
CA SER A 293 1.39 -8.08 0.43
C SER A 293 2.12 -7.21 1.44
N PRO A 294 1.46 -6.22 2.07
CA PRO A 294 0.02 -5.94 1.98
C PRO A 294 -0.38 -4.96 0.87
N TYR A 295 -1.65 -5.02 0.46
CA TYR A 295 -2.32 -4.01 -0.36
C TYR A 295 -3.34 -3.26 0.48
N TYR A 296 -3.24 -1.93 0.47
CA TYR A 296 -4.22 -1.02 1.06
C TYR A 296 -4.89 -0.24 -0.06
N PRO A 297 -6.19 -0.46 -0.32
CA PRO A 297 -6.93 0.34 -1.28
C PRO A 297 -6.94 1.82 -0.87
N HIS A 298 -6.72 2.73 -1.81
CA HIS A 298 -6.99 4.15 -1.54
C HIS A 298 -8.50 4.39 -1.48
N VAL A 299 -8.92 5.32 -0.62
CA VAL A 299 -10.30 5.80 -0.59
C VAL A 299 -10.29 7.27 -0.95
N PHE A 300 -10.74 7.59 -2.16
CA PHE A 300 -10.81 8.95 -2.66
C PHE A 300 -12.24 9.47 -2.67
N ILE A 301 -12.53 10.48 -1.83
CA ILE A 301 -13.85 11.08 -1.72
C ILE A 301 -13.98 12.28 -2.68
N GLU A 302 -14.44 12.01 -3.89
CA GLU A 302 -14.63 13.01 -4.96
C GLU A 302 -15.88 13.89 -4.75
N GLY A 303 -16.82 13.47 -3.90
CA GLY A 303 -18.12 14.15 -3.79
C GLY A 303 -19.09 13.76 -4.91
N SER A 304 -18.87 12.59 -5.53
CA SER A 304 -19.68 12.08 -6.62
C SER A 304 -20.96 11.43 -6.08
N SER A 305 -20.86 10.69 -4.97
CA SER A 305 -21.98 10.03 -4.29
C SER A 305 -22.74 10.97 -3.35
N GLN A 306 -23.99 10.62 -3.00
CA GLN A 306 -24.75 11.38 -1.99
C GLN A 306 -24.12 11.25 -0.59
N LYS A 307 -23.56 10.07 -0.25
CA LYS A 307 -22.87 9.85 1.02
C LYS A 307 -21.62 10.72 1.13
N ASP A 308 -20.84 10.85 0.06
CA ASP A 308 -19.67 11.72 0.00
C ASP A 308 -20.06 13.18 0.26
N LYS A 309 -21.10 13.66 -0.44
CA LYS A 309 -21.61 15.04 -0.29
C LYS A 309 -22.08 15.30 1.14
N ASN A 310 -22.81 14.34 1.72
CA ASN A 310 -23.30 14.44 3.10
C ASN A 310 -22.13 14.49 4.09
N LEU A 311 -21.13 13.62 3.92
CA LEU A 311 -19.93 13.62 4.75
C LEU A 311 -19.16 14.94 4.66
N ILE A 312 -18.88 15.41 3.45
CA ILE A 312 -18.18 16.68 3.21
C ILE A 312 -18.95 17.83 3.88
N ALA A 313 -20.28 17.89 3.69
CA ALA A 313 -21.11 18.93 4.29
C ALA A 313 -21.13 18.86 5.83
N ALA A 314 -21.18 17.65 6.40
CA ALA A 314 -21.17 17.44 7.84
C ALA A 314 -19.85 17.90 8.48
N VAL A 315 -18.73 17.54 7.86
CA VAL A 315 -17.38 17.94 8.28
C VAL A 315 -17.20 19.47 8.14
N GLN A 316 -17.66 20.07 7.05
CA GLN A 316 -17.63 21.53 6.86
C GLN A 316 -18.42 22.26 7.94
N LYS A 317 -19.64 21.80 8.24
CA LYS A 317 -20.48 22.35 9.31
C LYS A 317 -19.82 22.18 10.68
N ALA A 318 -19.24 21.01 10.97
CA ALA A 318 -18.56 20.73 12.23
C ALA A 318 -17.39 21.68 12.49
N VAL A 319 -16.54 21.91 11.49
CA VAL A 319 -15.43 22.87 11.61
C VAL A 319 -15.94 24.29 11.79
N ALA A 320 -16.95 24.72 11.04
CA ALA A 320 -17.50 26.07 11.15
C ALA A 320 -18.10 26.37 12.54
N GLU A 321 -18.68 25.36 13.18
CA GLU A 321 -19.28 25.48 14.51
C GLU A 321 -18.27 25.29 15.66
N THR A 322 -17.12 24.68 15.41
CA THR A 322 -16.11 24.41 16.43
C THR A 322 -15.32 25.68 16.76
N LYS A 323 -15.51 26.21 17.97
CA LYS A 323 -14.84 27.44 18.41
C LYS A 323 -13.40 27.15 18.81
N THR A 324 -12.46 27.59 17.99
CA THR A 324 -11.03 27.37 18.21
C THR A 324 -10.19 28.48 17.57
N ASP A 325 -8.97 28.66 18.07
CA ASP A 325 -7.94 29.52 17.48
C ASP A 325 -6.98 28.75 16.56
N TYR A 326 -7.10 27.42 16.49
CA TYR A 326 -6.39 26.61 15.51
C TYR A 326 -6.96 26.82 14.11
N GLN A 327 -6.09 26.88 13.11
CA GLN A 327 -6.49 26.82 11.71
C GLN A 327 -6.76 25.36 11.34
N ILE A 328 -8.04 25.03 11.14
CA ILE A 328 -8.46 23.70 10.71
C ILE A 328 -8.60 23.70 9.19
N GLY A 329 -7.85 22.80 8.54
CA GLY A 329 -7.89 22.58 7.10
C GLY A 329 -8.47 21.21 6.75
N TYR A 330 -8.68 20.99 5.44
CA TYR A 330 -9.13 19.70 4.90
C TYR A 330 -8.09 19.17 3.92
N LYS A 331 -7.91 17.86 3.95
CA LYS A 331 -7.13 17.10 2.97
C LYS A 331 -7.92 15.88 2.52
N LYS A 332 -7.69 15.45 1.29
CA LYS A 332 -8.36 14.29 0.69
C LYS A 332 -7.74 12.99 1.16
N PHE A 333 -6.45 12.97 1.45
CA PHE A 333 -5.75 11.73 1.75
C PHE A 333 -5.06 11.83 3.10
N PHE A 334 -5.52 11.02 4.06
CA PHE A 334 -4.71 10.71 5.23
C PHE A 334 -3.38 10.12 4.75
N PRO A 335 -2.22 10.71 5.13
CA PRO A 335 -0.94 10.38 4.49
C PRO A 335 -0.29 9.11 5.03
N TYR A 336 -0.89 8.48 6.04
CA TYR A 336 -0.40 7.25 6.66
C TYR A 336 -1.29 6.07 6.29
N ILE A 337 -0.76 4.87 6.45
CA ILE A 337 -1.55 3.64 6.31
C ILE A 337 -2.63 3.68 7.38
N SER A 338 -3.86 3.29 7.04
CA SER A 338 -4.98 3.24 7.97
C SER A 338 -5.95 2.14 7.57
N ASP A 339 -6.60 1.57 8.58
CA ASP A 339 -7.68 0.60 8.45
C ASP A 339 -8.90 1.16 7.68
N LEU A 340 -9.01 2.49 7.55
CA LEU A 340 -9.97 3.14 6.64
C LEU A 340 -9.87 2.65 5.19
N SER A 341 -8.71 2.14 4.78
CA SER A 341 -8.47 1.58 3.45
C SER A 341 -9.38 0.38 3.13
N TYR A 342 -9.95 -0.26 4.15
CA TYR A 342 -10.84 -1.42 4.01
C TYR A 342 -12.33 -1.06 4.13
N ALA A 343 -12.68 0.22 4.11
CA ALA A 343 -14.07 0.67 4.08
C ALA A 343 -14.66 0.67 2.65
N ALA A 344 -13.81 0.80 1.64
CA ALA A 344 -14.18 0.85 0.23
C ALA A 344 -13.04 0.30 -0.64
N VAL A 345 -13.39 -0.29 -1.77
CA VAL A 345 -12.43 -0.76 -2.78
C VAL A 345 -12.76 -0.18 -4.14
N PRO A 346 -11.75 0.04 -5.00
CA PRO A 346 -11.96 0.38 -6.40
C PRO A 346 -12.76 -0.69 -7.17
N ASP A 347 -13.13 -0.37 -8.41
CA ASP A 347 -13.94 -1.21 -9.30
C ASP A 347 -13.41 -2.65 -9.50
N GLU A 348 -14.28 -3.55 -9.99
CA GLU A 348 -14.04 -5.00 -10.09
C GLU A 348 -12.85 -5.40 -10.98
N THR A 349 -12.58 -4.63 -12.04
CA THR A 349 -11.43 -4.86 -12.93
C THR A 349 -10.09 -4.65 -12.21
N VAL A 350 -10.08 -3.74 -11.23
CA VAL A 350 -8.91 -3.42 -10.41
C VAL A 350 -8.55 -4.60 -9.50
N VAL A 351 -9.57 -5.26 -8.96
CA VAL A 351 -9.42 -6.41 -8.07
C VAL A 351 -8.79 -7.60 -8.81
N GLU A 352 -9.29 -7.95 -9.99
CA GLU A 352 -8.78 -9.11 -10.73
C GLU A 352 -7.35 -8.93 -11.25
N THR A 353 -6.97 -7.71 -11.64
CA THR A 353 -5.59 -7.41 -12.05
C THR A 353 -4.61 -7.60 -10.89
N PHE A 354 -5.00 -7.17 -9.68
CA PHE A 354 -4.19 -7.39 -8.48
C PHE A 354 -4.06 -8.88 -8.16
N LYS A 355 -5.17 -9.63 -8.12
CA LYS A 355 -5.20 -11.06 -7.80
C LYS A 355 -4.33 -11.89 -8.75
N SER A 356 -4.50 -11.70 -10.06
CA SER A 356 -3.76 -12.42 -11.11
C SER A 356 -2.26 -12.12 -11.09
N ASN A 357 -1.86 -10.93 -10.64
CA ASN A 357 -0.46 -10.52 -10.56
C ASN A 357 0.10 -10.57 -9.14
N MET A 358 -0.52 -11.33 -8.23
CA MET A 358 0.00 -11.56 -6.89
C MET A 358 0.29 -13.05 -6.66
N PRO A 359 1.58 -13.48 -6.68
CA PRO A 359 1.96 -14.86 -6.44
C PRO A 359 1.49 -15.34 -5.07
N GLY A 360 0.64 -16.38 -5.07
CA GLY A 360 0.07 -16.98 -3.87
C GLY A 360 -1.21 -16.32 -3.35
N TYR A 361 -1.83 -15.40 -4.10
CA TYR A 361 -3.13 -14.82 -3.72
C TYR A 361 -4.17 -15.91 -3.39
N GLY A 362 -4.94 -15.69 -2.33
CA GLY A 362 -5.93 -16.63 -1.79
C GLY A 362 -5.34 -17.73 -0.88
N ILE A 363 -4.01 -17.78 -0.71
CA ILE A 363 -3.34 -18.75 0.16
C ILE A 363 -2.33 -18.05 1.09
N THR A 364 -1.36 -17.34 0.51
CA THR A 364 -0.32 -16.65 1.28
C THR A 364 -0.74 -15.25 1.72
N TYR A 365 -1.77 -14.71 1.08
CA TYR A 365 -2.42 -13.45 1.39
C TYR A 365 -3.78 -13.44 0.72
N ASP A 366 -4.78 -12.90 1.39
CA ASP A 366 -6.11 -12.72 0.84
C ASP A 366 -6.73 -11.44 1.41
N LEU A 367 -7.58 -10.80 0.62
CA LEU A 367 -8.37 -9.64 1.02
C LEU A 367 -9.84 -9.92 0.72
N PRO A 368 -10.76 -9.59 1.65
CA PRO A 368 -12.19 -9.83 1.47
C PRO A 368 -12.82 -8.74 0.58
N PHE A 369 -12.36 -8.60 -0.67
CA PHE A 369 -12.80 -7.56 -1.60
C PHE A 369 -14.31 -7.47 -1.75
N ASP A 370 -15.01 -8.61 -1.83
CA ASP A 370 -16.47 -8.63 -1.95
C ASP A 370 -17.15 -8.07 -0.70
N THR A 371 -16.62 -8.35 0.49
CA THR A 371 -17.11 -7.81 1.76
C THR A 371 -16.89 -6.30 1.81
N ILE A 372 -15.68 -5.84 1.51
CA ILE A 372 -15.33 -4.41 1.50
C ILE A 372 -16.18 -3.64 0.48
N LYS A 373 -16.39 -4.23 -0.71
CA LYS A 373 -17.24 -3.66 -1.78
C LYS A 373 -18.70 -3.52 -1.36
N LYS A 374 -19.21 -4.42 -0.51
CA LYS A 374 -20.57 -4.29 0.05
C LYS A 374 -20.68 -3.13 1.03
N LEU A 375 -19.60 -2.79 1.76
CA LEU A 375 -19.57 -1.63 2.66
C LEU A 375 -19.57 -0.33 1.84
N ASN A 376 -18.57 -0.16 0.98
CA ASN A 376 -18.38 1.00 0.10
C ASN A 376 -18.74 2.33 0.78
N LEU A 377 -18.05 2.63 1.88
CA LEU A 377 -18.34 3.78 2.73
C LEU A 377 -17.36 4.92 2.47
N PRO A 378 -17.82 6.17 2.50
CA PRO A 378 -16.90 7.29 2.59
C PRO A 378 -16.22 7.27 3.96
N VAL A 379 -14.96 7.66 4.00
CA VAL A 379 -14.13 7.62 5.21
C VAL A 379 -13.70 9.00 5.65
N LEU A 380 -13.47 9.15 6.95
CA LEU A 380 -12.90 10.35 7.52
C LEU A 380 -11.95 10.02 8.66
N ASP A 381 -10.90 10.80 8.82
CA ASP A 381 -10.02 10.77 9.97
C ASP A 381 -10.06 12.12 10.73
N ILE A 382 -10.39 12.05 12.03
CA ILE A 382 -10.30 13.19 12.95
C ILE A 382 -9.49 12.79 14.18
N GLY A 383 -8.23 13.17 14.14
CA GLY A 383 -7.25 12.75 15.13
C GLY A 383 -6.93 13.65 16.30
N ALA A 384 -6.21 13.06 17.26
CA ALA A 384 -5.41 13.81 18.21
C ALA A 384 -4.22 14.48 17.49
N PHE A 385 -3.80 15.67 17.95
CA PHE A 385 -2.63 16.35 17.37
C PHE A 385 -1.39 16.12 18.21
N GLY A 386 -0.26 15.87 17.57
CA GLY A 386 0.97 15.51 18.26
C GLY A 386 2.19 15.51 17.35
N LYS A 387 3.27 14.89 17.84
CA LYS A 387 4.55 14.78 17.12
C LYS A 387 5.22 13.45 17.44
N ASP A 388 6.12 13.06 16.54
CA ASP A 388 7.04 11.94 16.73
C ASP A 388 6.33 10.57 16.92
N ALA A 389 5.28 10.30 16.12
CA ALA A 389 4.65 8.99 16.05
C ALA A 389 5.70 7.88 15.84
N HIS A 390 5.49 6.77 16.55
CA HIS A 390 6.39 5.61 16.65
C HIS A 390 7.82 5.87 17.15
N ARG A 391 8.15 7.07 17.64
CA ARG A 391 9.47 7.39 18.21
C ARG A 391 9.42 7.43 19.74
N TRP A 392 10.58 7.37 20.39
CA TRP A 392 10.67 7.43 21.86
C TRP A 392 10.24 8.79 22.45
N THR A 393 10.14 9.83 21.61
CA THR A 393 9.67 11.18 21.96
C THR A 393 8.19 11.42 21.64
N GLU A 394 7.44 10.37 21.30
CA GLU A 394 6.01 10.45 20.96
C GLU A 394 5.23 11.25 22.00
N ARG A 395 4.42 12.19 21.50
CA ARG A 395 3.67 13.14 22.34
C ARG A 395 2.42 13.67 21.67
N ILE A 396 1.41 13.96 22.47
CA ILE A 396 0.23 14.74 22.06
C ILE A 396 0.29 16.17 22.58
N GLU A 397 -0.29 17.09 21.84
CA GLU A 397 -0.62 18.45 22.29
C GLU A 397 -1.98 18.41 22.99
N LYS A 398 -2.02 18.82 24.26
CA LYS A 398 -3.17 18.62 25.14
C LYS A 398 -4.40 19.39 24.70
N ARG A 399 -4.24 20.66 24.33
CA ARG A 399 -5.38 21.56 24.12
C ARG A 399 -6.18 21.14 22.90
N PHE A 400 -5.51 20.84 21.78
CA PHE A 400 -6.18 20.33 20.60
C PHE A 400 -6.80 18.95 20.88
N SER A 401 -5.99 18.00 21.38
CA SER A 401 -6.42 16.60 21.54
C SER A 401 -7.54 16.41 22.56
N PHE A 402 -7.60 17.21 23.63
CA PHE A 402 -8.62 17.03 24.68
C PHE A 402 -9.86 17.91 24.52
N ASN A 403 -9.78 19.00 23.75
CA ASN A 403 -10.90 19.93 23.62
C ASN A 403 -11.42 20.04 22.18
N VAL A 404 -10.54 20.06 21.18
CA VAL A 404 -10.92 20.31 19.79
C VAL A 404 -11.27 19.01 19.09
N THR A 405 -10.45 17.96 19.23
CA THR A 405 -10.69 16.64 18.62
C THR A 405 -12.05 16.05 19.01
N PRO A 406 -12.43 15.92 20.30
CA PRO A 406 -13.71 15.32 20.67
C PRO A 406 -14.92 16.16 20.20
N GLU A 407 -14.78 17.48 20.19
CA GLU A 407 -15.82 18.40 19.70
C GLU A 407 -16.04 18.24 18.19
N LEU A 408 -14.95 18.13 17.41
CA LEU A 408 -15.02 17.88 15.97
C LEU A 408 -15.66 16.53 15.65
N ILE A 409 -15.27 15.48 16.37
CA ILE A 409 -15.88 14.14 16.24
C ILE A 409 -17.38 14.24 16.53
N TYR A 410 -17.77 14.78 17.69
CA TYR A 410 -19.17 14.90 18.09
C TYR A 410 -20.00 15.67 17.06
N ARG A 411 -19.56 16.87 16.66
CA ARG A 411 -20.28 17.70 15.70
C ARG A 411 -20.39 17.03 14.34
N THR A 412 -19.33 16.37 13.88
CA THR A 412 -19.35 15.66 12.59
C THR A 412 -20.39 14.55 12.61
N LEU A 413 -20.43 13.74 13.68
CA LEU A 413 -21.42 12.67 13.86
C LEU A 413 -22.86 13.20 13.85
N ILE A 414 -23.15 14.24 14.67
CA ILE A 414 -24.50 14.83 14.73
C ILE A 414 -24.90 15.44 13.38
N ASN A 415 -24.01 16.21 12.75
CA ASN A 415 -24.29 16.84 11.47
C ASN A 415 -24.50 15.80 10.36
N LEU A 416 -23.75 14.70 10.35
CA LEU A 416 -23.90 13.64 9.36
C LEU A 416 -25.25 12.93 9.48
N LEU A 417 -25.68 12.64 10.73
CA LEU A 417 -26.98 12.06 11.00
C LEU A 417 -28.12 13.01 10.62
N GLU A 418 -27.98 14.32 10.88
CA GLU A 418 -28.99 15.32 10.50
C GLU A 418 -29.13 15.48 8.98
N ILE A 419 -28.01 15.56 8.26
CA ILE A 419 -27.98 15.81 6.80
C ILE A 419 -28.46 14.58 6.02
N SER A 420 -28.34 13.39 6.59
CA SER A 420 -28.68 12.13 5.92
C SER A 420 -30.10 11.64 6.20
N LYS A 421 -30.91 12.41 6.93
CA LYS A 421 -32.37 12.22 7.03
C LYS A 421 -33.07 12.75 5.78
#